data_AF-A0A9P7JVF1-F1
#
_entry.id   AF-A0A9P7JVF1-F1
#
_cell.length_a   1.000
_cell.length_b   1.000
_cell.length_c   1.000
_cell.angle_alpha   90.00
_cell.angle_beta   90.00
_cell.angle_gamma   90.00
#
_symmetry.space_group_name_H-M   'P 1'
#
loop_
_entity.id
_entity.type
_entity.pdbx_description
1 polymer ?
#
loop_
_entity_poly.entity_id
_entity_poly.type
_entity_poly.pdbx_seq_one_letter_code
_entity_poly.pdbx_strand_id
1 'polypeptide(L)'
;AQSEINTVVVSSTRPTYVKDRPSLPYYEAILVDMLSWNPVIPLSQVWIPHITLSEDTIQGYLIPKDLYLQFDYIQRWISPTLAGT
;
A
#
# COMPACT_ATOMS: atom_id res chain seq x y z
N ALA A 1 -7.19 18.67 -2.93
CA ALA A 1 -6.34 18.13 -4.01
C ALA A 1 -6.25 19.12 -5.16
N GLN A 2 -7.39 19.52 -5.73
CA GLN A 2 -7.39 20.40 -6.92
C GLN A 2 -6.68 21.74 -6.71
N SER A 3 -6.78 22.38 -5.53
CA SER A 3 -6.09 23.65 -5.29
C SER A 3 -4.56 23.51 -5.22
N GLU A 4 -4.04 22.40 -4.69
CA GLU A 4 -2.59 22.12 -4.65
C GLU A 4 -2.05 21.94 -6.07
N ILE A 5 -2.76 21.16 -6.89
CA ILE A 5 -2.42 20.96 -8.30
C ILE A 5 -2.42 22.30 -9.05
N ASN A 6 -3.44 23.14 -8.84
CA ASN A 6 -3.52 24.45 -9.49
C ASN A 6 -2.41 25.42 -9.05
N THR A 7 -1.81 25.20 -7.88
CA THR A 7 -0.71 26.03 -7.35
C THR A 7 0.64 25.59 -7.90
N VAL A 8 0.85 24.28 -8.04
CA VAL A 8 2.14 23.69 -8.47
C VAL A 8 2.23 23.63 -9.99
N VAL A 9 1.13 23.31 -10.66
CA VAL A 9 1.01 23.34 -12.12
C VAL A 9 0.51 24.72 -12.52
N VAL A 10 1.41 25.70 -12.57
CA VAL A 10 1.13 27.14 -12.84
C VAL A 10 0.61 27.43 -14.26
N SER A 11 0.17 26.42 -15.01
CA SER A 11 -0.37 26.61 -16.35
C SER A 11 -1.50 25.62 -16.59
N SER A 12 -2.70 26.15 -16.86
CA SER A 12 -3.85 25.41 -17.39
C SER A 12 -3.59 24.77 -18.76
N THR A 13 -2.36 24.86 -19.28
CA THR A 13 -1.96 24.48 -20.64
C THR A 13 -0.94 23.33 -20.67
N ARG A 14 -0.32 22.98 -19.54
CA ARG A 14 0.72 21.94 -19.49
C ARG A 14 0.21 20.68 -18.77
N PRO A 15 0.36 19.48 -19.37
CA PRO A 15 0.04 18.23 -18.67
C PRO A 15 0.87 18.06 -17.40
N THR A 16 0.31 17.43 -16.37
CA THR A 16 1.06 17.00 -15.19
C THR A 16 2.05 15.91 -15.58
N TYR A 17 3.32 16.04 -15.22
CA TYR A 17 4.35 15.03 -15.48
C TYR A 17 4.76 14.33 -14.20
N VAL A 18 5.34 13.12 -14.32
CA VAL A 18 5.83 12.33 -13.18
C VAL A 18 6.81 13.12 -12.31
N LYS A 19 7.61 14.01 -12.91
CA LYS A 19 8.57 14.87 -12.20
C LYS A 19 7.93 15.92 -11.27
N ASP A 20 6.63 16.19 -11.43
CA ASP A 20 5.92 17.18 -10.62
C ASP A 20 5.37 16.55 -9.31
N ARG A 21 5.40 15.21 -9.18
CA ARG A 21 4.93 14.46 -8.00
C ARG A 21 5.57 14.88 -6.67
N PRO A 22 6.89 15.12 -6.56
CA PRO A 22 7.51 15.52 -5.29
C PRO A 22 6.97 16.85 -4.74
N SER A 23 6.40 17.69 -5.60
CA SER A 23 5.82 18.98 -5.24
C SER A 23 4.34 18.90 -4.87
N LEU A 24 3.71 17.70 -4.93
CA LEU A 24 2.28 17.47 -4.70
C LEU A 24 2.03 16.52 -3.50
N PRO A 25 2.44 16.90 -2.27
CA PRO A 25 2.33 16.02 -1.11
C PRO A 25 0.88 15.64 -0.74
N TYR A 26 -0.09 16.55 -0.91
CA TYR A 26 -1.48 16.28 -0.56
C TYR A 26 -2.15 15.34 -1.58
N TYR A 27 -1.83 15.49 -2.87
CA TYR A 27 -2.22 14.52 -3.89
C TYR A 27 -1.67 13.12 -3.62
N GLU A 28 -0.40 13.00 -3.23
CA GLU A 28 0.21 11.72 -2.89
C GLU A 28 -0.46 11.07 -1.67
N ALA A 29 -0.75 11.86 -0.62
CA ALA A 29 -1.47 11.36 0.55
C ALA A 29 -2.85 10.78 0.18
N ILE A 30 -3.59 11.44 -0.71
CA ILE A 30 -4.88 10.94 -1.19
C ILE A 30 -4.71 9.65 -2.02
N LEU A 31 -3.68 9.57 -2.85
CA LEU A 31 -3.42 8.36 -3.62
C LEU A 31 -3.12 7.17 -2.69
N VAL A 32 -2.30 7.36 -1.67
CA VAL A 32 -1.98 6.33 -0.68
C VAL A 32 -3.25 5.91 0.06
N ASP A 33 -4.07 6.86 0.52
CA ASP A 33 -5.35 6.55 1.16
C ASP A 33 -6.26 5.75 0.22
N MET A 34 -6.48 6.21 -1.01
CA MET A 34 -7.34 5.53 -1.97
C MET A 34 -6.88 4.10 -2.25
N LEU A 35 -5.57 3.90 -2.44
CA LEU A 35 -5.00 2.57 -2.66
C LEU A 35 -5.05 1.68 -1.40
N SER A 36 -5.05 2.28 -0.21
CA SER A 36 -5.25 1.56 1.05
C SER A 36 -6.68 1.03 1.19
N TRP A 37 -7.68 1.82 0.77
CA TRP A 37 -9.09 1.42 0.86
C TRP A 37 -9.52 0.47 -0.27
N ASN A 38 -8.96 0.65 -1.47
CA ASN A 38 -9.34 -0.16 -2.63
C ASN A 38 -8.14 -0.35 -3.58
N PRO A 39 -7.28 -1.34 -3.32
CA PRO A 39 -6.12 -1.59 -4.15
C PRO A 39 -6.54 -1.97 -5.58
N VAL A 40 -5.75 -1.51 -6.56
CA VAL A 40 -6.01 -1.75 -8.00
C VAL A 40 -5.99 -3.23 -8.35
N ILE A 41 -5.19 -4.02 -7.64
CA ILE A 41 -5.22 -5.47 -7.74
C ILE A 41 -6.40 -5.95 -6.89
N PRO A 42 -7.43 -6.56 -7.50
CA PRO A 42 -8.57 -7.08 -6.76
C PRO A 42 -8.07 -8.00 -5.65
N LEU A 43 -8.69 -7.90 -4.47
CA LEU A 43 -8.28 -8.66 -3.29
C LEU A 43 -8.11 -10.15 -3.60
N SER A 44 -8.94 -10.72 -4.48
CA SER A 44 -8.88 -12.11 -4.97
C SER A 44 -7.56 -12.52 -5.65
N GLN A 45 -6.78 -11.58 -6.20
CA GLN A 45 -5.48 -11.82 -6.83
C GLN A 45 -4.29 -11.58 -5.88
N VAL A 46 -4.51 -10.96 -4.72
CA VAL A 46 -3.49 -10.77 -3.65
C VAL A 46 -3.40 -12.00 -2.71
N TRP A 47 -4.30 -12.99 -2.87
CA TRP A 47 -4.17 -14.32 -2.24
C TRP A 47 -3.10 -15.16 -2.93
N ILE A 48 -1.91 -14.62 -3.15
CA ILE A 48 -0.75 -15.39 -3.60
C ILE A 48 -0.12 -15.94 -2.32
N PRO A 49 -0.35 -17.22 -1.98
CA PRO A 49 0.28 -17.79 -0.83
C PRO A 49 1.79 -17.86 -1.08
N HIS A 50 2.56 -17.34 -0.14
CA HIS A 50 4.00 -17.50 -0.15
C HIS A 50 4.31 -18.88 0.44
N ILE A 51 5.31 -19.57 -0.07
CA ILE A 51 5.75 -20.85 0.50
C ILE A 51 7.05 -20.64 1.29
N THR A 52 7.14 -21.27 2.45
CA THR A 52 8.34 -21.20 3.28
C THR A 52 9.41 -22.12 2.72
N LEU A 53 10.57 -21.55 2.34
CA LEU A 53 11.68 -22.31 1.76
C LEU A 53 12.52 -23.04 2.82
N SER A 54 12.47 -22.58 4.06
CA SER A 54 13.13 -23.14 5.23
C SER A 54 12.24 -22.99 6.45
N GLU A 55 12.52 -23.77 7.49
CA GLU A 55 11.91 -23.60 8.80
C GLU A 55 12.45 -22.33 9.49
N ASP A 56 11.59 -21.57 10.14
CA ASP A 56 11.97 -20.38 10.91
C ASP A 56 11.00 -20.15 12.07
N THR A 57 11.43 -19.39 13.09
CA THR A 57 10.60 -19.03 14.25
C THR A 57 10.35 -17.52 14.27
N ILE A 58 9.11 -17.12 14.02
CA ILE A 58 8.70 -15.70 14.02
C ILE A 58 7.83 -15.44 15.24
N GLN A 59 8.21 -14.46 16.07
CA GLN A 59 7.45 -14.06 17.27
C GLN A 59 7.10 -15.23 18.22
N GLY A 60 7.94 -16.26 18.28
CA GLY A 60 7.73 -17.46 19.11
C GLY A 60 6.88 -18.56 18.45
N TYR A 61 6.38 -18.34 17.23
CA TYR A 61 5.68 -19.35 16.44
C TYR A 61 6.65 -20.05 15.50
N LEU A 62 6.71 -21.39 15.58
CA LEU A 62 7.46 -22.21 14.64
C LEU A 62 6.71 -22.27 13.31
N ILE A 63 7.34 -21.79 12.25
CA ILE A 63 6.85 -21.86 10.89
C ILE A 63 7.63 -22.97 10.17
N PRO A 64 7.00 -24.13 9.90
CA PRO A 64 7.65 -25.22 9.20
C PRO A 64 7.93 -24.87 7.74
N LYS A 65 8.89 -25.59 7.14
CA LYS A 65 9.16 -25.55 5.71
C LYS A 65 7.96 -26.06 4.90
N ASP A 66 7.79 -25.53 3.69
CA ASP A 66 6.76 -25.89 2.71
C ASP A 66 5.31 -25.56 3.17
N LEU A 67 5.17 -24.59 4.07
CA LEU A 67 3.88 -24.06 4.51
C LEU A 67 3.42 -22.91 3.61
N TYR A 68 2.15 -22.96 3.19
CA TYR A 68 1.49 -21.84 2.52
C TYR A 68 1.14 -20.74 3.53
N LEU A 69 1.87 -19.63 3.44
CA LEU A 69 1.61 -18.41 4.18
C LEU A 69 0.73 -17.48 3.37
N GLN A 70 -0.43 -17.18 3.92
CA GLN A 70 -1.34 -16.21 3.36
C GLN A 70 -1.29 -14.93 4.20
N PHE A 71 -0.94 -13.82 3.57
CA PHE A 71 -0.93 -12.52 4.24
C PHE A 71 -2.30 -11.86 4.12
N ASP A 72 -2.92 -11.55 5.26
CA ASP A 72 -4.10 -10.69 5.30
C ASP A 72 -3.66 -9.23 5.43
N TYR A 73 -3.49 -8.57 4.28
CA TYR A 73 -3.04 -7.18 4.21
C TYR A 73 -4.06 -6.18 4.76
N ILE A 74 -5.36 -6.48 4.72
CA ILE A 74 -6.41 -5.53 5.12
C ILE A 74 -6.54 -5.44 6.63
N GLN A 75 -6.42 -6.58 7.34
CA GLN A 75 -6.59 -6.58 8.80
C GLN A 75 -5.58 -5.69 9.52
N ARG A 76 -4.38 -5.49 8.97
CA ARG A 76 -3.37 -4.58 9.55
C ARG A 76 -3.85 -3.12 9.61
N TRP A 77 -4.62 -2.67 8.63
CA TRP A 77 -5.08 -1.27 8.55
C TRP A 77 -6.42 -1.03 9.25
N ILE A 78 -7.30 -2.04 9.32
CA ILE A 78 -8.61 -1.93 9.97
C ILE A 78 -8.52 -2.25 11.47
N SER A 79 -7.53 -3.04 11.90
CA SER A 79 -7.35 -3.38 13.31
C SER A 79 -6.69 -2.23 14.10
N PRO A 80 -7.35 -1.68 15.14
CA PRO A 80 -6.76 -0.66 16.00
C PRO A 80 -5.52 -1.15 16.77
N THR A 81 -5.35 -2.47 16.91
CA THR A 81 -4.23 -3.07 17.68
C THR A 81 -2.93 -3.18 16.90
N LEU A 82 -2.99 -3.12 15.56
CA LEU A 82 -1.84 -3.32 14.67
C LEU A 82 -1.38 -2.02 13.98
N ALA A 83 -2.16 -0.95 14.06
CA ALA A 83 -1.88 0.32 13.41
C ALA A 83 -0.74 1.15 14.05
N GLY A 84 -0.20 0.71 15.19
CA GLY A 84 0.76 1.48 16.01
C GLY A 84 2.14 0.84 16.23
N THR A 85 2.49 -0.22 15.50
CA THR A 85 3.82 -0.88 15.54
C THR A 85 4.51 -0.79 14.18
#